data_AF-A8JID0-F1
#
_entry.id   AF-A8JID0-F1
#
_cell.length_a   1.000
_cell.length_b   1.000
_cell.length_c   1.000
_cell.angle_alpha   90.00
_cell.angle_beta   90.00
_cell.angle_gamma   90.00
#
_symmetry.space_group_name_H-M   'P 1'
#
loop_
_entity.id
_entity.type
_entity.pdbx_description
1 polymer ?
#
loop_
_entity_poly.entity_id
_entity_poly.type
_entity_poly.pdbx_seq_one_letter_code
_entity_poly.pdbx_strand_id
1 'polypeptide(L)'
;MASSSKTAGLDLGHKIEAQYGDAIEKLQAFKDTTTFAAQYRDQVSVFENLVFVNLVLPETMEPKVAAAVATKDGVLSTLGTLRVMETSRNNPAAAAFVRAFSWVSQAWDDAVQRSGLSLRDYAAVRAFKGISNASFHAAVEPQQVLVMLQSSVPVPEDMQAYKEPLIALLRILASA
;
A
#
# COMPACT_ATOMS: atom_id res chain seq x y z
N MET A 1 -35.00 -53.10 -4.55
CA MET A 1 -34.58 -52.02 -5.47
C MET A 1 -34.16 -50.81 -4.64
N ALA A 2 -32.87 -50.68 -4.30
CA ALA A 2 -32.38 -49.58 -3.46
C ALA A 2 -30.93 -49.22 -3.86
N SER A 3 -30.73 -48.76 -5.10
CA SER A 3 -29.39 -48.39 -5.59
C SER A 3 -29.37 -47.23 -6.59
N SER A 4 -30.44 -46.41 -6.65
CA SER A 4 -30.53 -45.31 -7.63
C SER A 4 -30.34 -43.91 -7.00
N SER A 5 -30.57 -43.76 -5.69
CA SER A 5 -30.53 -42.44 -5.03
C SER A 5 -29.13 -41.99 -4.59
N LYS A 6 -28.20 -42.91 -4.30
CA LYS A 6 -26.84 -42.59 -3.85
C LYS A 6 -25.93 -42.07 -4.97
N THR A 7 -26.11 -42.56 -6.20
CA THR A 7 -25.32 -42.17 -7.38
C THR A 7 -25.73 -40.80 -7.93
N ALA A 8 -27.02 -40.46 -7.87
CA ALA A 8 -27.51 -39.14 -8.28
C ALA A 8 -27.03 -38.00 -7.37
N GLY A 9 -26.87 -38.25 -6.06
CA GLY A 9 -26.34 -37.27 -5.11
C GLY A 9 -24.84 -36.99 -5.26
N LEU A 10 -24.06 -38.01 -5.64
CA LEU A 10 -22.62 -37.86 -5.93
C LEU A 10 -22.39 -37.11 -7.26
N ASP A 11 -23.20 -37.40 -8.30
CA ASP A 11 -23.10 -36.72 -9.60
C ASP A 11 -23.52 -35.23 -9.54
N LEU A 12 -24.47 -34.88 -8.67
CA LEU A 12 -24.83 -33.47 -8.42
C LEU A 12 -23.75 -32.73 -7.62
N GLY A 13 -23.15 -33.38 -6.61
CA GLY A 13 -22.05 -32.82 -5.82
C GLY A 13 -20.82 -32.52 -6.67
N HIS A 14 -20.41 -33.47 -7.53
CA HIS A 14 -19.31 -33.27 -8.48
C HIS A 14 -19.59 -32.17 -9.52
N LYS A 15 -20.85 -32.01 -9.97
CA LYS A 15 -21.23 -30.94 -10.91
C LYS A 15 -21.26 -29.56 -10.25
N ILE A 16 -21.66 -29.46 -8.98
CA ILE A 16 -21.65 -28.20 -8.22
C ILE A 16 -20.21 -27.79 -7.88
N GLU A 17 -19.36 -28.72 -7.44
CA GLU A 17 -17.93 -28.45 -7.24
C GLU A 17 -17.23 -28.05 -8.54
N ALA A 18 -17.53 -28.72 -9.66
CA ALA A 18 -16.93 -28.38 -10.95
C ALA A 18 -17.43 -27.04 -11.54
N GLN A 19 -18.66 -26.61 -11.25
CA GLN A 19 -19.20 -25.33 -11.76
C GLN A 19 -18.91 -24.14 -10.84
N TYR A 20 -18.88 -24.35 -9.53
CA TYR A 20 -18.80 -23.27 -8.55
C TYR A 20 -17.55 -23.34 -7.66
N GLY A 21 -16.80 -24.44 -7.64
CA GLY A 21 -15.56 -24.58 -6.87
C GLY A 21 -14.54 -23.50 -7.24
N ASP A 22 -14.24 -23.35 -8.53
CA ASP A 22 -13.34 -22.31 -9.05
C ASP A 22 -13.82 -20.89 -8.70
N ALA A 23 -15.13 -20.66 -8.70
CA ALA A 23 -15.70 -19.35 -8.39
C ALA A 23 -15.63 -19.05 -6.87
N ILE A 24 -15.89 -20.04 -6.03
CA ILE A 24 -15.77 -19.94 -4.57
C ILE A 24 -14.31 -19.74 -4.18
N GLU A 25 -13.38 -20.47 -4.79
CA GLU A 25 -11.95 -20.33 -4.55
C GLU A 25 -11.44 -18.93 -4.93
N LYS A 26 -11.86 -18.41 -6.09
CA LYS A 26 -11.54 -17.02 -6.51
C LYS A 26 -12.11 -15.98 -5.55
N LEU A 27 -13.34 -16.17 -5.07
CA LEU A 27 -13.97 -15.26 -4.10
C LEU A 27 -13.26 -15.30 -2.74
N GLN A 28 -12.84 -16.48 -2.30
CA GLN A 28 -12.09 -16.66 -1.06
C GLN A 28 -10.69 -16.01 -1.17
N ALA A 29 -9.96 -16.26 -2.26
CA ALA A 29 -8.68 -15.60 -2.53
C ALA A 29 -8.82 -14.07 -2.59
N PHE A 30 -9.85 -13.56 -3.28
CA PHE A 30 -10.13 -12.12 -3.32
C PHE A 30 -10.42 -11.53 -1.94
N LYS A 31 -11.22 -12.24 -1.12
CA LYS A 31 -11.52 -11.83 0.26
C LYS A 31 -10.26 -11.81 1.12
N ASP A 32 -9.41 -12.83 1.00
CA ASP A 32 -8.17 -12.95 1.78
C ASP A 32 -7.18 -11.85 1.38
N THR A 33 -6.99 -11.62 0.08
CA THR A 33 -6.19 -10.51 -0.45
C THR A 33 -6.71 -9.16 0.01
N THR A 34 -8.03 -8.92 -0.06
CA THR A 34 -8.60 -7.62 0.32
C THR A 34 -8.48 -7.38 1.83
N THR A 35 -8.69 -8.42 2.64
CA THR A 35 -8.56 -8.35 4.10
C THR A 35 -7.11 -8.07 4.49
N PHE A 36 -6.17 -8.80 3.89
CA PHE A 36 -4.74 -8.58 4.07
C PHE A 36 -4.35 -7.15 3.67
N ALA A 37 -4.72 -6.72 2.46
CA ALA A 37 -4.39 -5.39 1.95
C ALA A 37 -4.90 -4.28 2.87
N ALA A 38 -6.17 -4.36 3.29
CA ALA A 38 -6.78 -3.37 4.15
C ALA A 38 -6.11 -3.29 5.53
N GLN A 39 -5.70 -4.43 6.10
CA GLN A 39 -5.08 -4.49 7.43
C GLN A 39 -3.72 -3.75 7.48
N TYR A 40 -2.88 -3.92 6.45
CA TYR A 40 -1.53 -3.33 6.46
C TYR A 40 -1.45 -1.97 5.75
N ARG A 41 -2.45 -1.60 4.94
CA ARG A 41 -2.50 -0.30 4.25
C ARG A 41 -2.41 0.88 5.21
N ASP A 42 -3.10 0.79 6.35
CA ASP A 42 -3.14 1.90 7.31
C ASP A 42 -1.78 2.13 7.97
N GLN A 43 -0.99 1.07 8.15
CA GLN A 43 0.38 1.16 8.66
C GLN A 43 1.30 1.90 7.68
N VAL A 44 1.12 1.72 6.38
CA VAL A 44 1.81 2.53 5.36
C VAL A 44 1.45 4.02 5.51
N SER A 45 0.19 4.33 5.77
CA SER A 45 -0.25 5.72 6.01
C SER A 45 0.30 6.30 7.31
N VAL A 46 0.44 5.50 8.37
CA VAL A 46 1.08 5.89 9.64
C VAL A 46 2.56 6.18 9.41
N PHE A 47 3.27 5.33 8.67
CA PHE A 47 4.67 5.58 8.29
C PHE A 47 4.82 6.87 7.48
N GLU A 48 3.94 7.15 6.52
CA GLU A 48 3.97 8.41 5.76
C GLU A 48 3.74 9.64 6.65
N ASN A 49 2.99 9.52 7.77
CA ASN A 49 2.90 10.61 8.75
C ASN A 49 4.27 10.84 9.44
N LEU A 50 4.97 9.77 9.82
CA LEU A 50 6.33 9.87 10.38
C LEU A 50 7.31 10.51 9.39
N VAL A 51 7.27 10.09 8.13
CA VAL A 51 8.09 10.69 7.05
C VAL A 51 7.78 12.17 6.90
N PHE A 52 6.50 12.55 6.91
CA PHE A 52 6.10 13.95 6.80
C PHE A 52 6.61 14.80 7.96
N VAL A 53 6.59 14.28 9.20
CA VAL A 53 7.18 14.98 10.36
C VAL A 53 8.69 15.16 10.19
N ASN A 54 9.37 14.22 9.55
CA ASN A 54 10.81 14.27 9.25
C ASN A 54 11.15 15.03 7.96
N LEU A 55 10.17 15.63 7.29
CA LEU A 55 10.37 16.37 6.06
C LEU A 55 11.04 17.71 6.34
N VAL A 56 12.16 17.98 5.68
CA VAL A 56 12.86 19.26 5.78
C VAL A 56 12.48 20.11 4.58
N LEU A 57 11.90 21.27 4.84
CA LEU A 57 11.46 22.22 3.83
C LEU A 57 12.52 23.33 3.64
N PRO A 58 12.83 23.73 2.40
CA PRO A 58 13.61 24.94 2.14
C PRO A 58 13.05 26.18 2.85
N GLU A 59 13.90 26.95 3.53
CA GLU A 59 13.48 28.17 4.25
C GLU A 59 12.98 29.28 3.32
N THR A 60 13.52 29.36 2.10
CA THR A 60 13.23 30.43 1.12
C THR A 60 12.12 30.05 0.13
N MET A 61 11.18 29.20 0.55
CA MET A 61 10.16 28.67 -0.33
C MET A 61 9.09 29.73 -0.67
N GLU A 62 8.69 29.81 -1.94
CA GLU A 62 7.58 30.69 -2.33
C GLU A 62 6.28 30.28 -1.60
N PRO A 63 5.43 31.21 -1.14
CA PRO A 63 4.24 30.89 -0.34
C PRO A 63 3.29 29.88 -0.99
N LYS A 64 3.13 29.94 -2.32
CA LYS A 64 2.29 28.98 -3.07
C LYS A 64 2.84 27.56 -3.03
N VAL A 65 4.16 27.42 -3.03
CA VAL A 65 4.86 26.13 -2.97
C VAL A 65 4.74 25.59 -1.55
N ALA A 66 4.98 26.44 -0.54
CA ALA A 66 4.82 26.09 0.87
C ALA A 66 3.40 25.60 1.19
N ALA A 67 2.38 26.27 0.66
CA ALA A 67 0.99 25.86 0.82
C ALA A 67 0.69 24.47 0.21
N ALA A 68 1.28 24.16 -0.95
CA ALA A 68 1.09 22.87 -1.62
C ALA A 68 1.70 21.69 -0.85
N VAL A 69 2.73 21.92 -0.03
CA VAL A 69 3.43 20.90 0.77
C VAL A 69 3.18 21.01 2.28
N ALA A 70 2.23 21.86 2.70
CA ALA A 70 1.94 22.10 4.11
C ALA A 70 1.31 20.90 4.83
N THR A 71 0.85 19.90 4.09
CA THR A 71 0.26 18.68 4.62
C THR A 71 0.87 17.47 3.92
N LYS A 72 0.87 16.31 4.60
CA LYS A 72 1.28 15.03 4.00
C LYS A 72 0.56 14.78 2.68
N ASP A 73 -0.76 14.96 2.64
CA ASP A 73 -1.54 14.70 1.43
C ASP A 73 -1.18 15.68 0.31
N GLY A 74 -0.87 16.93 0.64
CA GLY A 74 -0.34 17.91 -0.30
C GLY A 74 1.02 17.50 -0.88
N VAL A 75 1.94 16.99 -0.04
CA VAL A 75 3.24 16.46 -0.49
C VAL A 75 3.06 15.26 -1.41
N LEU A 76 2.27 14.27 -1.00
CA LEU A 76 2.02 13.07 -1.81
C LEU A 76 1.31 13.39 -3.12
N SER A 77 0.37 14.33 -3.11
CA SER A 77 -0.29 14.84 -4.31
C SER A 77 0.73 15.52 -5.25
N THR A 78 1.59 16.38 -4.70
CA THR A 78 2.66 17.08 -5.43
C THR A 78 3.62 16.09 -6.08
N LEU A 79 4.06 15.05 -5.37
CA LEU A 79 4.91 13.97 -5.93
C LEU A 79 4.20 13.22 -7.07
N GLY A 80 2.91 12.94 -6.91
CA GLY A 80 2.09 12.33 -7.96
C GLY A 80 2.00 13.20 -9.21
N THR A 81 1.73 14.50 -9.05
CA THR A 81 1.70 15.46 -10.16
C THR A 81 3.08 15.62 -10.80
N LEU A 82 4.16 15.67 -10.00
CA LEU A 82 5.53 15.79 -10.50
C LEU A 82 5.86 14.66 -11.47
N ARG A 83 5.58 13.41 -11.09
CA ARG A 83 5.80 12.23 -11.95
C ARG A 83 5.06 12.31 -13.28
N VAL A 84 3.84 12.86 -13.30
CA VAL A 84 3.07 13.07 -14.54
C VAL A 84 3.70 14.19 -15.38
N MET A 85 4.05 15.31 -14.75
CA MET A 85 4.58 16.50 -15.42
C MET A 85 5.98 16.26 -16.00
N GLU A 86 6.82 15.45 -15.36
CA GLU A 86 8.15 15.06 -15.86
C GLU A 86 8.08 14.33 -17.22
N THR A 87 6.99 13.61 -17.49
CA THR A 87 6.79 12.93 -18.78
C THR A 87 6.19 13.83 -19.87
N SER A 88 5.67 15.01 -19.50
CA SER A 88 4.98 15.93 -20.39
C SER A 88 5.94 16.81 -21.19
N ARG A 89 6.45 16.28 -22.30
CA ARG A 89 7.35 17.02 -23.20
C ARG A 89 6.63 18.22 -23.84
N ASN A 90 7.35 19.33 -24.01
CA ASN A 90 6.88 20.56 -24.69
C ASN A 90 5.71 21.30 -24.02
N ASN A 91 5.44 21.07 -22.73
CA ASN A 91 4.45 21.84 -21.97
C ASN A 91 5.16 22.84 -21.03
N PRO A 92 5.10 24.17 -21.30
CA PRO A 92 5.72 25.17 -20.45
C PRO A 92 5.22 25.18 -19.00
N ALA A 93 3.94 24.86 -18.78
CA ALA A 93 3.37 24.77 -17.44
C ALA A 93 3.93 23.55 -16.69
N ALA A 94 4.09 22.41 -17.38
CA ALA A 94 4.74 21.23 -16.81
C ALA A 94 6.20 21.52 -16.44
N ALA A 95 6.96 22.18 -17.32
CA ALA A 95 8.34 22.57 -17.04
C ALA A 95 8.44 23.53 -15.85
N ALA A 96 7.53 24.51 -15.75
CA ALA A 96 7.47 25.43 -14.62
C ALA A 96 7.13 24.70 -13.30
N PHE A 97 6.20 23.75 -13.34
CA PHE A 97 5.85 22.92 -12.19
C PHE A 97 7.02 22.05 -11.73
N VAL A 98 7.67 21.31 -12.65
CA VAL A 98 8.84 20.48 -12.34
C VAL A 98 9.95 21.31 -11.71
N ARG A 99 10.25 22.49 -12.26
CA ARG A 99 11.25 23.39 -11.68
C ARG A 99 10.89 23.86 -10.27
N ALA A 100 9.61 24.09 -9.98
CA ALA A 100 9.17 24.56 -8.67
C ALA A 100 9.15 23.46 -7.59
N PHE A 101 8.98 22.19 -7.99
CA PHE A 101 8.69 21.08 -7.07
C PHE A 101 9.67 19.89 -7.16
N SER A 102 10.67 19.90 -8.05
CA SER A 102 11.62 18.78 -8.19
C SER A 102 12.35 18.44 -6.88
N TRP A 103 12.60 19.44 -6.03
CA TRP A 103 13.23 19.25 -4.72
C TRP A 103 12.38 18.40 -3.77
N VAL A 104 11.04 18.37 -3.94
CA VAL A 104 10.12 17.62 -3.07
C VAL A 104 10.41 16.13 -3.12
N SER A 105 10.78 15.59 -4.29
CA SER A 105 11.14 14.18 -4.44
C SER A 105 12.34 13.83 -3.58
N GLN A 106 13.43 14.61 -3.67
CA GLN A 106 14.64 14.37 -2.90
C GLN A 106 14.37 14.54 -1.39
N ALA A 107 13.66 15.60 -1.01
CA ALA A 107 13.35 15.86 0.40
C ALA A 107 12.50 14.75 1.02
N TRP A 108 11.56 14.19 0.26
CA TRP A 108 10.75 13.06 0.68
C TRP A 108 11.58 11.78 0.80
N ASP A 109 12.42 11.47 -0.18
CA ASP A 109 13.29 10.30 -0.16
C ASP A 109 14.29 10.36 1.01
N ASP A 110 14.88 11.53 1.26
CA ASP A 110 15.74 11.74 2.42
C ASP A 110 14.98 11.54 3.74
N ALA A 111 13.73 11.99 3.82
CA ALA A 111 12.88 11.82 5.01
C ALA A 111 12.48 10.35 5.23
N VAL A 112 12.23 9.59 4.17
CA VAL A 112 12.01 8.13 4.22
C VAL A 112 13.23 7.43 4.81
N GLN A 113 14.42 7.77 4.31
CA GLN A 113 15.68 7.18 4.80
C GLN A 113 15.99 7.59 6.24
N ARG A 114 15.76 8.87 6.61
CA ARG A 114 15.87 9.33 8.01
C ARG A 114 14.90 8.60 8.95
N SER A 115 13.74 8.20 8.43
CA SER A 115 12.76 7.38 9.17
C SER A 115 13.15 5.90 9.22
N GLY A 116 14.29 5.51 8.64
CA GLY A 116 14.88 4.17 8.76
C GLY A 116 14.47 3.16 7.69
N LEU A 117 13.64 3.53 6.72
CA LEU A 117 13.21 2.63 5.65
C LEU A 117 14.04 2.84 4.38
N SER A 118 14.40 1.76 3.69
CA SER A 118 15.07 1.87 2.39
C SER A 118 14.10 2.38 1.31
N LEU A 119 14.58 3.12 0.31
CA LEU A 119 13.73 3.60 -0.80
C LEU A 119 13.11 2.44 -1.60
N ARG A 120 13.81 1.31 -1.69
CA ARG A 120 13.28 0.09 -2.34
C ARG A 120 12.09 -0.46 -1.56
N ASP A 121 12.22 -0.60 -0.25
CA ASP A 121 11.15 -1.13 0.59
C ASP A 121 9.97 -0.14 0.66
N TYR A 122 10.27 1.17 0.70
CA TYR A 122 9.26 2.22 0.62
C TYR A 122 8.46 2.16 -0.70
N ALA A 123 9.15 2.01 -1.84
CA ALA A 123 8.48 1.85 -3.13
C ALA A 123 7.57 0.60 -3.15
N ALA A 124 8.01 -0.50 -2.55
CA ALA A 124 7.23 -1.73 -2.44
C ALA A 124 5.97 -1.55 -1.57
N VAL A 125 6.08 -0.94 -0.37
CA VAL A 125 4.91 -0.71 0.50
C VAL A 125 3.95 0.34 -0.07
N ARG A 126 4.45 1.31 -0.86
CA ARG A 126 3.61 2.26 -1.61
C ARG A 126 2.86 1.58 -2.75
N ALA A 127 3.51 0.68 -3.48
CA ALA A 127 2.85 -0.14 -4.49
C ALA A 127 1.76 -1.01 -3.85
N PHE A 128 2.07 -1.67 -2.73
CA PHE A 128 1.12 -2.42 -1.93
C PHE A 128 -0.10 -1.58 -1.51
N LYS A 129 0.12 -0.40 -0.93
CA LYS A 129 -0.96 0.54 -0.56
C LYS A 129 -1.82 0.88 -1.78
N GLY A 130 -1.24 0.99 -2.97
CA GLY A 130 -1.96 1.26 -4.22
C GLY A 130 -2.87 0.13 -4.72
N ILE A 131 -2.71 -1.12 -4.25
CA ILE A 131 -3.48 -2.29 -4.72
C ILE A 131 -4.95 -2.21 -4.32
N SER A 132 -5.25 -1.61 -3.17
CA SER A 132 -6.63 -1.51 -2.67
C SER A 132 -6.84 -0.21 -1.93
N ASN A 133 -8.00 0.42 -2.11
CA ASN A 133 -8.43 1.57 -1.31
C ASN A 133 -9.16 1.17 -0.01
N ALA A 134 -9.39 -0.13 0.20
CA ALA A 134 -9.96 -0.63 1.45
C ALA A 134 -9.01 -0.35 2.61
N SER A 135 -9.55 0.13 3.73
CA SER A 135 -8.81 0.40 4.97
C SER A 135 -9.54 -0.25 6.13
N PHE A 136 -8.79 -0.70 7.14
CA PHE A 136 -9.35 -1.14 8.41
C PHE A 136 -9.24 0.03 9.38
N HIS A 137 -10.31 0.81 9.52
CA HIS A 137 -10.36 1.95 10.45
C HIS A 137 -10.19 1.57 11.94
N ALA A 138 -10.07 0.28 12.26
CA ALA A 138 -9.68 -0.17 13.58
C ALA A 138 -8.18 0.09 13.78
N ALA A 139 -7.83 1.05 14.63
CA ALA A 139 -6.44 1.33 15.00
C ALA A 139 -5.85 0.12 15.73
N VAL A 140 -5.08 -0.70 15.01
CA VAL A 140 -4.29 -1.78 15.58
C VAL A 140 -2.85 -1.28 15.75
N GLU A 141 -2.30 -1.50 16.95
CA GLU A 141 -0.94 -1.10 17.28
C GLU A 141 0.10 -1.78 16.37
N PRO A 142 1.12 -1.05 15.86
CA PRO A 142 2.10 -1.60 14.92
C PRO A 142 2.79 -2.89 15.40
N GLN A 143 3.07 -2.98 16.71
CA GLN A 143 3.67 -4.17 17.31
C GLN A 143 2.75 -5.40 17.22
N GLN A 144 1.44 -5.23 17.38
CA GLN A 144 0.48 -6.33 17.23
C GLN A 144 0.38 -6.76 15.77
N VAL A 145 0.34 -5.80 14.85
CA VAL A 145 0.31 -6.07 13.40
C VAL A 145 1.58 -6.79 12.94
N LEU A 146 2.75 -6.42 13.48
CA LEU A 146 4.02 -7.09 13.24
C LEU A 146 3.97 -8.57 13.66
N VAL A 147 3.49 -8.82 14.88
CA VAL A 147 3.33 -10.20 15.38
C VAL A 147 2.41 -10.98 14.46
N MET A 148 1.24 -10.44 14.10
CA MET A 148 0.29 -11.11 13.20
C MET A 148 0.90 -11.50 11.84
N LEU A 149 1.67 -10.59 11.23
CA LEU A 149 2.34 -10.83 9.94
C LEU A 149 3.44 -11.89 10.03
N GLN A 150 4.09 -12.00 11.19
CA GLN A 150 5.15 -12.96 11.45
C GLN A 150 4.62 -14.34 11.88
N SER A 151 3.55 -14.39 12.66
CA SER A 151 3.20 -15.58 13.44
C SER A 151 2.09 -16.45 12.86
N SER A 152 1.14 -15.92 12.06
CA SER A 152 -0.12 -16.67 11.90
C SER A 152 -0.98 -16.44 10.66
N VAL A 153 -0.77 -15.40 9.85
CA VAL A 153 -1.61 -15.18 8.66
C VAL A 153 -0.90 -15.72 7.42
N PRO A 154 -1.48 -16.69 6.68
CA PRO A 154 -0.99 -17.02 5.35
C PRO A 154 -0.99 -15.76 4.51
N VAL A 155 0.19 -15.32 4.07
CA VAL A 155 0.29 -14.20 3.14
C VAL A 155 -0.25 -14.69 1.79
N PRO A 156 -1.28 -14.06 1.21
CA PRO A 156 -1.77 -14.39 -0.12
C PRO A 156 -0.61 -14.43 -1.12
N GLU A 157 -0.66 -15.36 -2.08
CA GLU A 157 0.46 -15.61 -3.01
C GLU A 157 0.87 -14.33 -3.77
N ASP A 158 -0.11 -13.55 -4.22
CA ASP A 158 0.05 -12.27 -4.89
C ASP A 158 0.60 -11.15 -3.99
N MET A 159 0.62 -11.36 -2.67
CA MET A 159 1.11 -10.41 -1.66
C MET A 159 2.47 -10.78 -1.07
N GLN A 160 3.03 -11.96 -1.40
CA GLN A 160 4.29 -12.45 -0.84
C GLN A 160 5.46 -11.46 -1.04
N ALA A 161 5.50 -10.79 -2.19
CA ALA A 161 6.53 -9.79 -2.51
C ALA A 161 6.55 -8.59 -1.55
N TYR A 162 5.46 -8.31 -0.84
CA TYR A 162 5.34 -7.17 0.06
C TYR A 162 5.59 -7.54 1.53
N LYS A 163 5.70 -8.83 1.87
CA LYS A 163 5.84 -9.29 3.25
C LYS A 163 7.06 -8.67 3.94
N GLU A 164 8.25 -8.81 3.36
CA GLU A 164 9.48 -8.29 3.96
C GLU A 164 9.51 -6.76 4.05
N PRO A 165 9.13 -5.99 3.00
CA PRO A 165 8.96 -4.55 3.11
C PRO A 165 7.98 -4.11 4.21
N LEU A 166 6.84 -4.81 4.37
CA LEU A 166 5.88 -4.53 5.43
C LEU A 166 6.45 -4.84 6.82
N ILE A 167 7.19 -5.94 6.98
CA ILE A 167 7.90 -6.25 8.24
C ILE A 167 8.91 -5.15 8.58
N ALA A 168 9.69 -4.68 7.61
CA ALA A 168 10.66 -3.60 7.81
C ALA A 168 9.97 -2.32 8.28
N LEU A 169 8.89 -1.92 7.62
CA LEU A 169 8.08 -0.76 7.99
C LEU A 169 7.49 -0.91 9.41
N LEU A 170 6.93 -2.07 9.73
CA LEU A 170 6.29 -2.32 11.02
C LEU A 170 7.30 -2.32 12.18
N ARG A 171 8.52 -2.80 11.96
CA ARG A 171 9.60 -2.72 12.96
C ARG A 171 9.95 -1.28 13.30
N ILE A 172 10.01 -0.40 12.29
CA ILE A 172 10.24 1.03 12.50
C ILE A 172 9.11 1.61 13.35
N LEU A 173 7.85 1.39 12.92
CA LEU A 173 6.69 1.93 13.62
C LEU A 173 6.51 1.40 15.04
N ALA A 174 6.88 0.15 15.30
CA ALA A 174 6.82 -0.42 16.65
C ALA A 174 7.94 0.07 17.59
N SER A 175 8.96 0.73 17.05
CA SER A 175 10.09 1.29 17.80
C SER A 175 10.06 2.81 17.96
N ALA A 176 9.15 3.48 17.26
CA ALA A 176 8.94 4.93 17.30
C ALA A 176 8.08 5.34 18.51
#